data_AF-A0A7J6GC65-F1
#
_entry.id   AF-A0A7J6GC65-F1
#
_cell.length_a   1.000
_cell.length_b   1.000
_cell.length_c   1.000
_cell.angle_alpha   90.00
_cell.angle_beta   90.00
_cell.angle_gamma   90.00
#
_symmetry.space_group_name_H-M   'P 1'
#
loop_
_entity.id
_entity.type
_entity.pdbx_description
1 polymer ?
#
loop_
_entity_poly.entity_id
_entity_poly.type
_entity_poly.pdbx_seq_one_letter_code
_entity_poly.pdbx_strand_id
1 'polypeptide(L)'
;MAETGIGWNVDLLRVFFNEADQQCIGSIPLCKFPKEDSWMWHYTVDGSYSVKSGYYVASQLNLSATSPSKDEFSIWWKKIWKLHLPNKVLNCNWRGFHEILPTSKGLQKRSILPHSNCLVCGFSNESNGHAVFWCRGFRKVWKLLNFSFLKKNSLETSFQQTILLASEVLSQVAAWYVWSERTQIVHGREQFSPTVVVSRIHKLHAEFSAKLISSTLGAE
;
A
#
# COMPACT_ATOMS: atom_id res chain seq x y z
N MET A 1 -42.13 5.73 20.99
CA MET A 1 -42.33 5.71 22.45
C MET A 1 -43.82 5.58 22.75
N ALA A 2 -44.21 5.04 23.90
CA ALA A 2 -45.60 5.04 24.35
C ALA A 2 -46.10 6.48 24.57
N GLU A 3 -47.40 6.71 24.45
CA GLU A 3 -48.02 8.05 24.61
C GLU A 3 -47.73 8.69 25.97
N THR A 4 -47.40 7.87 26.98
CA THR A 4 -47.02 8.30 28.33
C THR A 4 -45.55 8.69 28.48
N GLY A 5 -44.72 8.53 27.44
CA GLY A 5 -43.28 8.81 27.46
C GLY A 5 -42.42 7.84 28.29
N ILE A 6 -43.06 6.88 28.99
CA ILE A 6 -42.41 5.93 29.90
C ILE A 6 -42.49 4.54 29.26
N GLY A 7 -41.63 4.26 28.27
CA GLY A 7 -41.52 2.92 27.69
C GLY A 7 -41.68 2.84 26.17
N TRP A 8 -41.34 1.66 25.64
CA TRP A 8 -41.56 1.31 24.24
C TRP A 8 -43.06 1.09 23.97
N ASN A 9 -43.54 1.53 22.81
CA ASN A 9 -44.91 1.23 22.37
C ASN A 9 -44.92 -0.18 21.78
N VAL A 10 -45.31 -1.16 22.60
CA VAL A 10 -45.26 -2.59 22.25
C VAL A 10 -46.20 -2.93 21.09
N ASP A 11 -47.35 -2.26 20.99
CA ASP A 11 -48.30 -2.50 19.91
C ASP A 11 -47.74 -2.08 18.56
N LEU A 12 -47.04 -0.95 18.49
CA LEU A 12 -46.31 -0.55 17.28
C LEU A 12 -45.16 -1.51 16.97
N LEU A 13 -44.42 -1.98 17.98
CA LEU A 13 -43.35 -2.96 17.76
C LEU A 13 -43.87 -4.26 17.17
N ARG A 14 -45.06 -4.73 17.60
CA ARG A 14 -45.72 -5.92 17.06
C ARG A 14 -46.15 -5.78 15.61
N VAL A 15 -46.53 -4.57 15.19
CA VAL A 15 -46.97 -4.30 13.82
C VAL A 15 -45.79 -4.27 12.85
N PHE A 16 -44.65 -3.71 13.26
CA PHE A 16 -43.54 -3.41 12.35
C PHE A 16 -42.35 -4.38 12.41
N PHE A 17 -42.19 -5.15 13.49
CA PHE A 17 -41.00 -5.98 13.72
C PHE A 17 -41.35 -7.44 14.00
N ASN A 18 -40.43 -8.36 13.70
CA ASN A 18 -40.57 -9.77 14.06
C ASN A 18 -40.33 -9.98 15.57
N GLU A 19 -40.66 -11.16 16.10
CA GLU A 19 -40.58 -11.44 17.54
C GLU A 19 -39.15 -11.29 18.10
N ALA A 20 -38.12 -11.67 17.34
CA ALA A 20 -36.73 -11.53 17.78
C ALA A 20 -36.33 -10.06 17.92
N ASP A 21 -36.67 -9.24 16.92
CA ASP A 21 -36.40 -7.80 16.92
C ASP A 21 -37.22 -7.08 18.00
N GLN A 22 -38.46 -7.49 18.26
CA GLN A 22 -39.28 -6.96 19.35
C GLN A 22 -38.60 -7.17 20.71
N GLN A 23 -38.06 -8.37 20.96
CA GLN A 23 -37.34 -8.67 22.20
C GLN A 23 -36.06 -7.83 22.32
N CYS A 24 -35.29 -7.71 21.23
CA CYS A 24 -34.08 -6.88 21.19
C CYS A 24 -34.40 -5.40 21.45
N ILE A 25 -35.37 -4.82 20.75
CA ILE A 25 -35.75 -3.41 20.93
C ILE A 25 -36.28 -3.16 22.34
N GLY A 26 -37.13 -4.06 22.85
CA GLY A 26 -37.66 -3.98 24.22
C GLY A 26 -36.58 -4.04 25.31
N SER A 27 -35.44 -4.67 25.03
CA SER A 27 -34.31 -4.74 25.96
C SER A 27 -33.49 -3.44 26.04
N ILE A 28 -33.67 -2.52 25.09
CA ILE A 28 -32.94 -1.24 25.08
C ILE A 28 -33.51 -0.34 26.19
N PRO A 29 -32.69 0.03 27.19
CA PRO A 29 -33.14 0.85 28.29
C PRO A 29 -33.43 2.28 27.80
N LEU A 30 -34.66 2.74 28.02
CA LEU A 30 -35.05 4.13 27.76
C LEU A 30 -34.66 5.02 28.92
N CYS A 31 -34.31 6.28 28.62
CA CYS A 31 -34.02 7.25 29.66
C CYS A 31 -35.29 7.52 30.48
N LYS A 32 -35.17 7.51 31.81
CA LYS A 32 -36.28 7.84 32.73
C LYS A 32 -36.59 9.34 32.74
N PHE A 33 -35.66 10.15 32.25
CA PHE A 33 -35.78 11.59 32.19
C PHE A 33 -35.93 12.02 30.74
N PRO A 34 -36.76 13.03 30.45
CA PRO A 34 -36.86 13.60 29.12
C PRO A 34 -35.50 14.18 28.73
N LYS A 35 -34.88 13.57 27.72
CA LYS A 35 -33.62 13.98 27.13
C LYS A 35 -33.79 13.94 25.62
N GLU A 36 -33.18 14.89 24.92
CA GLU A 36 -33.16 14.88 23.46
C GLU A 36 -32.35 13.68 22.94
N ASP A 37 -32.80 13.13 21.80
CA ASP A 37 -32.11 12.03 21.14
C ASP A 37 -30.72 12.45 20.69
N SER A 38 -29.75 11.57 20.88
CA SER A 38 -28.35 11.79 20.51
C SER A 38 -27.76 10.55 19.86
N TRP A 39 -26.86 10.75 18.90
CA TRP A 39 -26.09 9.66 18.31
C TRP A 39 -25.20 8.98 19.34
N MET A 40 -25.25 7.65 19.40
CA MET A 40 -24.45 6.84 20.30
C MET A 40 -23.69 5.77 19.52
N TRP A 41 -22.40 5.64 19.80
CA TRP A 41 -21.57 4.56 19.31
C TRP A 41 -21.68 3.35 20.26
N HIS A 42 -22.47 2.35 19.90
CA HIS A 42 -22.77 1.20 20.76
C HIS A 42 -21.52 0.36 21.15
N TYR A 43 -20.40 0.51 20.44
CA TYR A 43 -19.16 -0.22 20.73
C TYR A 43 -18.29 0.44 21.81
N THR A 44 -18.73 1.54 22.42
CA THR A 44 -18.06 2.17 23.56
C THR A 44 -19.02 2.39 24.71
N VAL A 45 -18.52 2.25 25.94
CA VAL A 45 -19.33 2.36 27.18
C VAL A 45 -19.86 3.78 27.39
N ASP A 46 -19.09 4.78 26.97
CA ASP A 46 -19.46 6.19 27.03
C ASP A 46 -20.30 6.64 25.82
N GLY A 47 -20.50 5.75 24.83
CA GLY A 47 -21.24 6.06 23.62
C GLY A 47 -20.51 6.98 22.65
N SER A 48 -19.27 7.36 22.94
CA SER A 48 -18.50 8.29 22.11
C SER A 48 -17.85 7.57 20.93
N TYR A 49 -18.02 8.11 19.73
CA TYR A 49 -17.25 7.65 18.58
C TYR A 49 -15.83 8.22 18.61
N SER A 50 -14.85 7.37 18.32
CA SER A 50 -13.50 7.79 17.97
C SER A 50 -12.99 7.00 16.76
N VAL A 51 -12.09 7.59 15.97
CA VAL A 51 -11.43 6.90 14.85
C VAL A 51 -10.80 5.57 15.30
N LYS A 52 -10.23 5.54 16.51
CA LYS A 52 -9.68 4.31 17.12
C LYS A 52 -10.74 3.23 17.31
N SER A 53 -11.89 3.59 17.91
CA SER A 53 -13.00 2.64 18.12
C SER A 53 -13.63 2.19 16.80
N GLY A 54 -13.78 3.08 15.83
CA GLY A 54 -14.27 2.75 14.49
C GLY A 54 -13.33 1.79 13.75
N TYR A 55 -12.02 2.04 13.82
CA TYR A 55 -11.02 1.16 13.22
C TYR A 55 -11.00 -0.22 13.89
N TYR A 56 -11.08 -0.27 15.22
CA TYR A 56 -11.14 -1.54 15.95
C TYR A 56 -12.35 -2.37 15.52
N VAL A 57 -13.55 -1.77 15.45
CA VAL A 57 -14.76 -2.45 14.99
C VAL A 57 -14.63 -2.89 13.53
N ALA A 58 -14.14 -2.02 12.65
CA ALA A 58 -13.91 -2.36 11.25
C ALA A 58 -12.92 -3.53 11.08
N SER A 59 -11.89 -3.61 11.93
CA SER A 59 -10.93 -4.71 11.94
C SER A 59 -11.54 -6.03 12.40
N GLN A 60 -12.51 -6.01 13.32
CA GLN A 60 -13.22 -7.21 13.79
C GLN A 60 -14.26 -7.68 12.76
N LEU A 61 -14.94 -6.75 12.10
CA LEU A 61 -15.98 -7.04 11.11
C LEU A 61 -15.43 -7.46 9.74
N ASN A 62 -14.10 -7.48 9.56
CA ASN A 62 -13.44 -7.74 8.27
C ASN A 62 -13.95 -6.85 7.11
N LEU A 63 -14.61 -5.72 7.41
CA LEU A 63 -15.39 -4.98 6.41
C LEU A 63 -14.54 -4.24 5.36
N SER A 64 -13.24 -4.06 5.60
CA SER A 64 -12.26 -3.75 4.55
C SER A 64 -10.90 -3.52 5.18
N ALA A 65 -10.18 -4.59 5.46
CA ALA A 65 -8.74 -4.68 5.34
C ALA A 65 -8.38 -6.06 5.86
N THR A 66 -7.84 -6.89 4.97
CA THR A 66 -6.90 -7.92 5.35
C THR A 66 -5.86 -7.26 6.25
N SER A 67 -6.04 -7.29 7.58
CA SER A 67 -4.95 -7.04 8.49
C SER A 67 -3.91 -8.11 8.13
N PRO A 68 -2.68 -7.75 7.75
CA PRO A 68 -1.64 -8.73 7.51
C PRO A 68 -1.13 -9.16 8.88
N SER A 69 -2.01 -9.72 9.72
CA SER A 69 -1.64 -10.23 11.05
C SER A 69 -0.92 -11.58 10.97
N LYS A 70 -0.65 -12.06 9.74
CA LYS A 70 0.51 -12.88 9.42
C LYS A 70 1.12 -12.34 8.13
N ASP A 71 1.74 -11.17 8.20
CA ASP A 71 2.56 -10.65 7.10
C ASP A 71 3.69 -11.66 6.87
N GLU A 72 3.49 -12.57 5.90
CA GLU A 72 4.45 -13.58 5.46
C GLU A 72 5.83 -12.94 5.17
N PHE A 73 5.81 -11.63 4.88
CA PHE A 73 6.98 -10.82 4.57
C PHE A 73 7.44 -9.92 5.73
N SER A 74 6.90 -10.06 6.96
CA SER A 74 7.27 -9.21 8.11
C SER A 74 8.77 -9.23 8.40
N ILE A 75 9.38 -10.42 8.37
CA ILE A 75 10.83 -10.59 8.60
C ILE A 75 11.62 -9.90 7.49
N TRP A 76 11.16 -10.05 6.25
CA TRP A 76 11.81 -9.41 5.10
C TRP A 76 11.69 -7.89 5.16
N TRP A 77 10.51 -7.35 5.48
CA TRP A 77 10.32 -5.91 5.67
C TRP A 77 11.16 -5.37 6.81
N LYS A 78 11.25 -6.06 7.96
CA LYS A 78 12.15 -5.67 9.05
C LYS A 78 13.61 -5.59 8.58
N LYS A 79 14.06 -6.48 7.69
CA LYS A 79 15.40 -6.42 7.11
C LYS A 79 15.55 -5.21 6.18
N ILE A 80 14.57 -4.96 5.31
CA ILE A 80 14.59 -3.84 4.35
C ILE A 80 14.56 -2.48 5.06
N TRP A 81 13.71 -2.32 6.07
CA TRP A 81 13.63 -1.07 6.85
C TRP A 81 14.86 -0.80 7.72
N LYS A 82 15.67 -1.83 8.02
CA LYS A 82 16.98 -1.68 8.67
C LYS A 82 18.09 -1.25 7.71
N LEU A 83 17.87 -1.30 6.40
CA LEU A 83 18.83 -0.75 5.44
C LEU A 83 18.88 0.75 5.61
N HIS A 84 20.09 1.31 5.66
CA HIS A 84 20.30 2.76 5.74
C HIS A 84 20.16 3.38 4.35
N LEU A 85 18.95 3.29 3.82
CA LEU A 85 18.55 3.90 2.56
C LEU A 85 17.63 5.08 2.86
N PRO A 86 17.64 6.12 2.01
CA PRO A 86 16.66 7.20 2.14
C PRO A 86 15.23 6.65 2.09
N ASN A 87 14.34 7.19 2.92
CA ASN A 87 12.94 6.77 3.00
C ASN A 87 12.22 6.77 1.64
N LYS A 88 12.62 7.65 0.71
CA LYS A 88 12.07 7.66 -0.67
C LYS A 88 12.33 6.35 -1.44
N VAL A 89 13.48 5.71 -1.21
CA VAL A 89 13.85 4.43 -1.85
C VAL A 89 13.00 3.31 -1.23
N LEU A 90 12.99 3.24 0.11
CA LEU A 90 12.24 2.24 0.85
C LEU A 90 10.73 2.33 0.56
N ASN A 91 10.16 3.53 0.60
CA ASN A 91 8.75 3.77 0.29
C ASN A 91 8.41 3.41 -1.15
N CYS A 92 9.26 3.73 -2.12
CA CYS A 92 9.04 3.36 -3.51
C CYS A 92 8.97 1.84 -3.69
N ASN A 93 9.89 1.10 -3.08
CA ASN A 93 9.91 -0.36 -3.17
C ASN A 93 8.73 -0.98 -2.42
N TRP A 94 8.30 -0.40 -1.29
CA TRP A 94 7.06 -0.77 -0.60
C TRP A 94 5.82 -0.56 -1.46
N ARG A 95 5.70 0.60 -2.12
CA ARG A 95 4.61 0.85 -3.08
C ARG A 95 4.68 -0.08 -4.28
N GLY A 96 5.87 -0.41 -4.76
CA GLY A 96 6.09 -1.39 -5.82
C GLY A 96 5.57 -2.77 -5.44
N PHE A 97 5.94 -3.22 -4.24
CA PHE A 97 5.57 -4.52 -3.68
C PHE A 97 4.05 -4.68 -3.53
N HIS A 98 3.35 -3.64 -3.09
CA HIS A 98 1.89 -3.67 -2.90
C HIS A 98 1.08 -3.27 -4.14
N GLU A 99 1.68 -3.24 -5.33
CA GLU A 99 1.00 -2.87 -6.58
C GLU A 99 0.35 -1.46 -6.55
N ILE A 100 0.98 -0.51 -5.81
CA ILE A 100 0.49 0.87 -5.58
C ILE A 100 1.10 1.89 -6.58
N LEU A 101 2.22 1.57 -7.22
CA LEU A 101 2.84 2.48 -8.19
C LEU A 101 1.87 2.84 -9.34
N PRO A 102 1.88 4.09 -9.82
CA PRO A 102 1.02 4.56 -10.91
C PRO A 102 1.49 4.03 -12.28
N THR A 103 1.37 2.72 -12.48
CA THR A 103 1.63 2.06 -13.75
C THR A 103 0.39 2.08 -14.64
N SER A 104 0.57 1.88 -15.96
CA SER A 104 -0.57 1.93 -16.89
C SER A 104 -1.64 0.89 -16.57
N LYS A 105 -1.27 -0.31 -16.07
CA LYS A 105 -2.23 -1.30 -15.54
C LYS A 105 -3.01 -0.76 -14.33
N GLY A 106 -2.32 -0.11 -13.39
CA GLY A 106 -2.96 0.49 -12.21
C GLY A 106 -3.90 1.65 -12.58
N LEU A 107 -3.51 2.47 -13.55
CA LEU A 107 -4.30 3.60 -14.04
C LEU A 107 -5.51 3.14 -14.86
N GLN A 108 -5.37 2.09 -15.67
CA GLN A 108 -6.49 1.49 -16.40
C GLN A 108 -7.53 0.92 -15.42
N LYS A 109 -7.11 0.25 -14.35
CA LYS A 109 -8.02 -0.28 -13.31
C LYS A 109 -8.86 0.84 -12.65
N ARG A 110 -8.37 2.08 -12.66
CA ARG A 110 -9.05 3.26 -12.12
C ARG A 110 -9.76 4.08 -13.21
N SER A 111 -9.86 3.56 -14.42
CA SER A 111 -10.45 4.25 -15.59
C SER A 111 -9.80 5.59 -15.93
N ILE A 112 -8.51 5.77 -15.61
CA ILE A 112 -7.74 6.99 -15.94
C ILE A 112 -7.10 6.87 -17.33
N LEU A 113 -6.62 5.67 -17.69
CA LEU A 113 -6.06 5.38 -19.01
C LEU A 113 -6.92 4.35 -19.74
N PRO A 114 -7.06 4.46 -21.08
CA PRO A 114 -7.84 3.51 -21.87
C PRO A 114 -7.15 2.15 -22.00
N HIS A 115 -5.82 2.15 -22.05
CA HIS A 115 -5.00 0.96 -22.28
C HIS A 115 -3.95 0.80 -21.19
N SER A 116 -3.52 -0.44 -20.95
CA SER A 116 -2.49 -0.76 -19.98
C SER A 116 -1.09 -0.92 -20.60
N ASN A 117 -0.91 -0.62 -21.88
CA ASN A 117 0.38 -0.64 -22.55
C ASN A 117 1.41 0.27 -21.83
N CYS A 118 2.65 -0.20 -21.74
CA CYS A 118 3.72 0.60 -21.16
C CYS A 118 4.00 1.85 -21.97
N LEU A 119 3.95 3.01 -21.31
CA LEU A 119 4.22 4.31 -21.94
C LEU A 119 5.68 4.50 -22.36
N VAL A 120 6.61 3.64 -21.91
CA VAL A 120 8.02 3.68 -22.30
C VAL A 120 8.32 2.75 -23.47
N CYS A 121 7.82 1.51 -23.45
CA CYS A 121 8.14 0.54 -24.50
C CYS A 121 7.01 0.31 -25.52
N GLY A 122 5.77 0.67 -25.22
CA GLY A 122 4.59 0.52 -26.09
C GLY A 122 4.03 -0.90 -26.24
N PHE A 123 4.81 -1.94 -25.93
CA PHE A 123 4.46 -3.32 -26.33
C PHE A 123 3.60 -4.09 -25.33
N SER A 124 3.97 -4.12 -24.05
CA SER A 124 3.36 -5.00 -23.05
C SER A 124 2.58 -4.24 -21.99
N ASN A 125 1.65 -4.94 -21.33
CA ASN A 125 0.90 -4.40 -20.20
C ASN A 125 1.85 -4.03 -19.06
N GLU A 126 1.80 -2.79 -18.62
CA GLU A 126 2.69 -2.24 -17.63
C GLU A 126 2.22 -2.56 -16.23
N SER A 127 2.67 -3.70 -15.71
CA SER A 127 2.66 -3.99 -14.27
C SER A 127 3.79 -3.26 -13.54
N ASN A 128 3.80 -3.28 -12.21
CA ASN A 128 4.94 -2.75 -11.44
C ASN A 128 6.23 -3.51 -11.75
N GLY A 129 6.13 -4.84 -11.89
CA GLY A 129 7.24 -5.68 -12.33
C GLY A 129 7.74 -5.26 -13.72
N HIS A 130 6.82 -5.00 -14.64
CA HIS A 130 7.15 -4.52 -15.98
C HIS A 130 7.92 -3.21 -15.94
N ALA A 131 7.32 -2.20 -15.30
CA ALA A 131 7.83 -0.84 -15.29
C ALA A 131 9.25 -0.75 -14.74
N VAL A 132 9.57 -1.57 -13.75
CA VAL A 132 10.87 -1.51 -13.05
C VAL A 132 11.88 -2.52 -13.58
N PHE A 133 11.50 -3.78 -13.83
CA PHE A 133 12.47 -4.85 -14.11
C PHE A 133 12.46 -5.33 -15.56
N TRP A 134 11.28 -5.47 -16.16
CA TRP A 134 11.12 -6.22 -17.42
C TRP A 134 10.99 -5.35 -18.67
N CYS A 135 10.70 -4.06 -18.50
CA CYS A 135 10.56 -3.09 -19.58
C CYS A 135 11.79 -3.08 -20.49
N ARG A 136 11.56 -3.19 -21.80
CA ARG A 136 12.63 -3.19 -22.82
C ARG A 136 13.52 -1.95 -22.73
N GLY A 137 12.96 -0.80 -22.36
CA GLY A 137 13.70 0.44 -22.15
C GLY A 137 14.75 0.33 -21.04
N PHE A 138 14.43 -0.34 -19.94
CA PHE A 138 15.30 -0.44 -18.76
C PHE A 138 16.05 -1.76 -18.64
N ARG A 139 15.71 -2.78 -19.43
CA ARG A 139 16.36 -4.09 -19.40
C ARG A 139 17.89 -4.02 -19.59
N LYS A 140 18.38 -3.06 -20.39
CA LYS A 140 19.82 -2.85 -20.59
C LYS A 140 20.52 -2.33 -19.33
N VAL A 141 19.86 -1.49 -18.53
CA VAL A 141 20.38 -0.97 -17.25
C VAL A 141 20.67 -2.13 -16.31
N TRP A 142 19.69 -3.01 -16.13
CA TRP A 142 19.83 -4.17 -15.26
C TRP A 142 20.89 -5.18 -15.72
N LYS A 143 21.04 -5.38 -17.04
CA LYS A 143 22.11 -6.21 -17.60
C LYS A 143 23.49 -5.64 -17.28
N LEU A 144 23.66 -4.32 -17.37
CA LEU A 144 24.91 -3.61 -17.08
C LEU A 144 25.24 -3.60 -15.58
N LEU A 145 24.24 -3.61 -14.71
CA LEU A 145 24.40 -3.78 -13.26
C LEU A 145 24.71 -5.23 -12.85
N ASN A 146 24.84 -6.16 -13.81
CA ASN A 146 25.15 -7.58 -13.59
C ASN A 146 24.14 -8.38 -12.74
N PHE A 147 22.89 -7.95 -12.65
CA PHE A 147 21.86 -8.72 -11.95
C PHE A 147 21.45 -9.97 -12.76
N SER A 148 21.90 -11.14 -12.28
CA SER A 148 21.77 -12.43 -12.97
C SER A 148 20.36 -13.02 -12.97
N PHE A 149 19.52 -12.67 -11.98
CA PHE A 149 18.13 -13.16 -11.91
C PHE A 149 17.27 -12.68 -13.09
N LEU A 150 17.58 -11.51 -13.67
CA LEU A 150 16.93 -11.01 -14.90
C LEU A 150 17.44 -11.69 -16.18
N LYS A 151 18.55 -12.44 -16.09
CA LYS A 151 19.09 -13.23 -17.21
C LYS A 151 18.49 -14.63 -17.28
N LYS A 152 18.10 -15.21 -16.13
CA LYS A 152 17.61 -16.59 -16.02
C LYS A 152 16.10 -16.75 -16.23
N ASN A 153 15.32 -15.73 -15.88
CA ASN A 153 13.87 -15.80 -16.03
C ASN A 153 13.45 -15.37 -17.44
N SER A 154 12.90 -16.32 -18.20
CA SER A 154 12.23 -16.07 -19.48
C SER A 154 10.82 -15.52 -19.30
N LEU A 155 10.22 -15.70 -18.12
CA LEU A 155 8.89 -15.24 -17.76
C LEU A 155 8.97 -13.97 -16.90
N GLU A 156 8.13 -13.00 -17.23
CA GLU A 156 7.97 -11.76 -16.49
C GLU A 156 7.37 -12.04 -15.10
N THR A 157 8.19 -11.90 -14.05
CA THR A 157 7.77 -12.09 -12.66
C THR A 157 7.21 -10.80 -12.05
N SER A 158 6.38 -10.94 -11.01
CA SER A 158 5.82 -9.79 -10.30
C SER A 158 6.90 -8.93 -9.63
N PHE A 159 6.55 -7.69 -9.27
CA PHE A 159 7.47 -6.83 -8.53
C PHE A 159 7.91 -7.50 -7.22
N GLN A 160 6.94 -8.06 -6.49
CA GLN A 160 7.15 -8.79 -5.24
C GLN A 160 8.18 -9.91 -5.38
N GLN A 161 7.99 -10.84 -6.32
CA GLN A 161 8.95 -11.95 -6.51
C GLN A 161 10.35 -11.45 -6.87
N THR A 162 10.41 -10.41 -7.70
CA THR A 162 11.68 -9.90 -8.21
C THR A 162 12.46 -9.15 -7.12
N ILE A 163 11.80 -8.31 -6.33
CA ILE A 163 12.46 -7.54 -5.26
C ILE A 163 12.87 -8.43 -4.07
N LEU A 164 12.17 -9.54 -3.84
CA LEU A 164 12.55 -10.56 -2.85
C LEU A 164 13.87 -11.23 -3.21
N LEU A 165 14.06 -11.57 -4.49
CA LEU A 165 15.32 -12.12 -5.02
C LEU A 165 16.43 -11.05 -5.07
N ALA A 166 16.06 -9.79 -5.23
CA ALA A 166 16.96 -8.64 -5.35
C ALA A 166 16.98 -7.81 -4.05
N SER A 167 17.33 -8.45 -2.93
CA SER A 167 17.32 -7.83 -1.59
C SER A 167 18.59 -7.03 -1.25
N GLU A 168 19.54 -6.92 -2.17
CA GLU A 168 20.78 -6.16 -1.99
C GLU A 168 20.53 -4.65 -2.05
N VAL A 169 21.36 -3.85 -1.36
CA VAL A 169 21.26 -2.39 -1.33
C VAL A 169 21.28 -1.80 -2.73
N LEU A 170 22.18 -2.28 -3.60
CA LEU A 170 22.28 -1.84 -4.98
C LEU A 170 20.99 -2.07 -5.77
N SER A 171 20.34 -3.25 -5.60
CA SER A 171 19.07 -3.54 -6.27
C SER A 171 17.92 -2.67 -5.77
N GLN A 172 17.87 -2.35 -4.47
CA GLN A 172 16.85 -1.45 -3.92
C GLN A 172 16.99 -0.04 -4.49
N VAL A 173 18.23 0.47 -4.58
CA VAL A 173 18.55 1.78 -5.17
C VAL A 173 18.25 1.78 -6.67
N ALA A 174 18.65 0.72 -7.39
CA ALA A 174 18.42 0.58 -8.82
C ALA A 174 16.92 0.54 -9.15
N ALA A 175 16.12 -0.20 -8.38
CA ALA A 175 14.66 -0.28 -8.57
C ALA A 175 14.00 1.11 -8.43
N TRP A 176 14.33 1.84 -7.38
CA TRP A 176 13.86 3.22 -7.19
C TRP A 176 14.31 4.14 -8.34
N TYR A 177 15.58 4.07 -8.73
CA TYR A 177 16.13 4.96 -9.75
C TYR A 177 15.52 4.69 -11.13
N VAL A 178 15.35 3.42 -11.49
CA VAL A 178 14.65 3.02 -12.72
C VAL A 178 13.22 3.52 -12.72
N TRP A 179 12.50 3.37 -11.61
CA TRP A 179 11.14 3.92 -11.48
C TRP A 179 11.11 5.45 -11.64
N SER A 180 12.06 6.15 -11.03
CA SER A 180 12.20 7.61 -11.15
C SER A 180 12.47 8.05 -12.59
N GLU A 181 13.42 7.40 -13.26
CA GLU A 181 13.74 7.66 -14.67
C GLU A 181 12.55 7.37 -15.59
N ARG A 182 11.87 6.24 -15.39
CA ARG A 182 10.62 5.91 -16.11
C ARG A 182 9.58 7.00 -15.95
N THR A 183 9.40 7.49 -14.72
CA THR A 183 8.42 8.54 -14.41
C THR A 183 8.79 9.84 -15.15
N GLN A 184 10.07 10.22 -15.17
CA GLN A 184 10.52 11.39 -15.93
C GLN A 184 10.31 11.27 -17.43
N ILE A 185 10.57 10.08 -18.02
CA ILE A 185 10.32 9.83 -19.45
C ILE A 185 8.83 10.03 -19.78
N VAL A 186 7.93 9.48 -18.94
CA VAL A 186 6.49 9.63 -19.14
C VAL A 186 6.01 11.08 -19.01
N HIS A 187 6.70 11.90 -18.23
CA HIS A 187 6.44 13.34 -18.13
C HIS A 187 7.22 14.20 -19.15
N GLY A 188 7.72 13.61 -20.23
CA GLY A 188 8.27 14.34 -21.39
C GLY A 188 9.79 14.48 -21.43
N ARG A 189 10.54 13.70 -20.64
CA ARG A 189 12.01 13.67 -20.76
C ARG A 189 12.43 12.91 -22.01
N GLU A 190 13.06 13.61 -22.96
CA GLU A 190 13.51 13.03 -24.23
C GLU A 190 14.84 12.27 -24.15
N GLN A 191 15.71 12.63 -23.19
CA GLN A 191 17.04 12.01 -23.07
C GLN A 191 17.04 10.82 -22.11
N PHE A 192 17.28 9.63 -22.66
CA PHE A 192 17.50 8.40 -21.89
C PHE A 192 18.74 7.66 -22.40
N SER A 193 19.72 7.45 -21.52
CA SER A 193 20.92 6.66 -21.83
C SER A 193 21.16 5.61 -20.72
N PRO A 194 21.08 4.31 -21.04
CA PRO A 194 21.27 3.24 -20.05
C PRO A 194 22.62 3.30 -19.34
N THR A 195 23.70 3.73 -20.00
CA THR A 195 25.03 3.82 -19.40
C THR A 195 25.12 4.96 -18.38
N VAL A 196 24.49 6.10 -18.68
CA VAL A 196 24.40 7.24 -17.74
C VAL A 196 23.55 6.88 -16.53
N VAL A 197 22.47 6.13 -16.74
CA VAL A 197 21.62 5.63 -15.64
C VAL A 197 22.42 4.72 -14.72
N VAL A 198 23.18 3.77 -15.27
CA VAL A 198 24.03 2.85 -14.47
C VAL A 198 25.08 3.60 -13.67
N SER A 199 25.78 4.57 -14.27
CA SER A 199 26.80 5.35 -13.57
C SER A 199 26.20 6.17 -12.41
N ARG A 200 25.01 6.74 -12.60
CA ARG A 200 24.28 7.45 -11.54
C ARG A 200 23.80 6.52 -10.43
N ILE A 201 23.35 5.32 -10.75
CA ILE A 201 22.97 4.31 -9.74
C ILE A 201 24.19 3.95 -8.88
N HIS A 202 25.34 3.68 -9.50
CA HIS A 202 26.58 3.38 -8.76
C HIS A 202 27.01 4.55 -7.89
N LYS A 203 26.93 5.78 -8.40
CA LYS A 203 27.25 6.99 -7.63
C LYS A 203 26.33 7.13 -6.41
N LEU A 204 25.02 6.99 -6.58
CA LEU A 204 24.05 7.06 -5.47
C LEU A 204 24.26 5.94 -4.46
N HIS A 205 24.54 4.73 -4.92
CA HIS A 205 24.87 3.61 -4.05
C HIS A 205 26.12 3.92 -3.21
N ALA A 206 27.18 4.46 -3.81
CA ALA A 206 28.38 4.88 -3.10
C ALA A 206 28.11 6.02 -2.11
N GLU A 207 27.30 7.02 -2.48
CA GLU A 207 26.91 8.12 -1.58
C GLU A 207 26.13 7.62 -0.37
N PHE A 208 25.21 6.68 -0.55
CA PHE A 208 24.45 6.10 0.56
C PHE A 208 25.35 5.23 1.46
N SER A 209 26.27 4.47 0.87
CA SER A 209 27.29 3.72 1.61
C SER A 209 28.30 4.60 2.36
N ALA A 210 28.65 5.78 1.82
CA ALA A 210 29.55 6.72 2.48
C ALA A 210 28.88 7.44 3.66
N LYS A 211 27.61 7.86 3.50
CA LYS A 211 26.83 8.48 4.58
C LYS A 211 26.65 7.55 5.78
N LEU A 212 26.48 6.25 5.49
CA LEU A 212 26.49 5.16 6.45
C LEU A 212 27.75 5.19 7.35
N ILE A 213 28.94 5.20 6.74
CA ILE A 213 30.23 5.21 7.45
C ILE A 213 30.38 6.48 8.30
N SER A 214 29.98 7.64 7.78
CA SER A 214 30.04 8.89 8.55
C SER A 214 29.07 8.94 9.73
N SER A 215 27.90 8.31 9.61
CA SER A 215 26.91 8.25 10.70
C SER A 215 27.31 7.27 11.81
N THR A 216 28.08 6.23 11.49
CA THR A 216 28.59 5.28 12.48
C THR A 216 29.83 5.80 13.22
N LEU A 217 30.65 6.64 12.59
CA LEU A 217 31.84 7.25 13.20
C LEU A 217 31.54 8.50 14.04
N GLY A 218 30.38 9.13 13.88
CA GLY A 218 29.94 10.29 14.65
C GLY A 218 29.06 9.96 15.86
N ALA A 219 28.94 8.69 16.22
CA ALA A 219 28.11 8.20 17.32
C ALA A 219 28.92 7.64 18.51
N GLU A 220 30.24 7.89 18.54
CA GLU A 220 31.12 7.62 19.68
C GLU A 220 31.35 8.89 20.52
#